data_AF-A0A3C0RF39-F1
#
_entry.id   AF-A0A3C0RF39-F1
#
_cell.length_a   1.000
_cell.length_b   1.000
_cell.length_c   1.000
_cell.angle_alpha   90.00
_cell.angle_beta   90.00
_cell.angle_gamma   90.00
#
_symmetry.space_group_name_H-M   'P 1'
#
loop_
_entity.id
_entity.type
_entity.pdbx_description
1 polymer ?
#
loop_
_entity_poly.entity_id
_entity_poly.type
_entity_poly.pdbx_seq_one_letter_code
_entity_poly.pdbx_strand_id
1 'polypeptide(L)'
;GVRKIPVNYAKQIIGNRQFGGARQFLPVKVNSAGVMPIIFAQAIMFLPTLVSFTNIDSAQGIVRIFNDHSNFWYMLVYSVMVIGFTFLYTALIFNPKQISEDLKRNNGFIPGVKPGQPTAD
;
A
#
# COMPACT_ATOMS: atom_id res chain seq x y z
N GLY A 1 6.52 -5.79 10.68
CA GLY A 1 6.14 -7.21 10.68
C GLY A 1 5.67 -7.63 9.29
N VAL A 2 5.73 -8.92 8.97
CA VAL A 2 5.19 -9.48 7.72
C VAL A 2 4.14 -10.52 8.05
N ARG A 3 2.94 -10.40 7.47
CA ARG A 3 1.91 -11.44 7.54
C ARG A 3 2.25 -12.49 6.49
N LYS A 4 2.52 -13.71 6.93
CA LYS A 4 2.85 -14.83 6.05
C LYS A 4 1.57 -15.58 5.71
N ILE A 5 1.16 -15.54 4.45
CA ILE A 5 0.02 -16.33 3.96
C ILE A 5 0.58 -17.64 3.39
N PRO A 6 0.21 -18.82 3.92
CA PRO A 6 0.74 -20.10 3.43
C PRO A 6 0.20 -20.39 2.02
N VAL A 7 1.11 -20.75 1.10
CA VAL A 7 0.80 -21.11 -0.29
C VAL A 7 1.42 -22.46 -0.58
N ASN A 8 0.65 -23.33 -1.23
CA ASN A 8 1.13 -24.60 -1.75
C ASN A 8 1.19 -24.53 -3.28
N TYR A 9 2.35 -24.83 -3.84
CA TYR A 9 2.48 -25.04 -5.28
C TYR A 9 2.18 -26.51 -5.61
N ALA A 10 1.50 -26.73 -6.74
CA ALA A 10 1.23 -28.07 -7.24
C ALA A 10 2.54 -28.84 -7.38
N LYS A 11 2.57 -30.05 -6.80
CA LYS A 11 3.73 -30.92 -6.84
C LYS A 11 3.76 -31.65 -8.18
N GLN A 12 4.91 -31.68 -8.84
CA GLN A 12 5.11 -32.60 -9.97
C GLN A 12 5.51 -33.98 -9.41
N ILE A 13 4.69 -34.98 -9.70
CA ILE A 13 5.03 -36.38 -9.43
C ILE A 13 5.72 -36.91 -10.68
N ILE A 14 7.02 -37.16 -10.60
CA ILE A 14 7.78 -37.82 -11.67
C ILE A 14 8.15 -39.21 -11.15
N GLY A 15 7.50 -40.25 -11.70
CA GLY A 15 7.64 -41.63 -11.22
C GLY A 15 6.99 -41.86 -9.84
N ASN A 16 7.61 -42.65 -8.97
CA ASN A 16 7.10 -42.98 -7.63
C ASN A 16 7.65 -42.05 -6.51
N ARG A 17 8.29 -40.93 -6.87
CA ARG A 17 8.89 -39.98 -5.93
C ARG A 17 8.25 -38.60 -6.11
N GLN A 18 7.75 -38.02 -5.01
CA GLN A 18 7.29 -36.65 -4.99
C GLN A 18 8.49 -35.71 -5.03
N PHE A 19 8.60 -34.89 -6.08
CA PHE A 19 9.56 -33.80 -6.18
C PHE A 19 8.81 -32.46 -6.11
N GLY A 20 9.31 -31.55 -5.28
CA GLY A 20 8.68 -30.25 -5.08
C GLY A 20 7.49 -30.30 -4.11
N GLY A 21 7.40 -29.27 -3.27
CA GLY A 21 6.45 -29.23 -2.16
C GLY A 21 7.00 -28.56 -0.90
N ALA A 22 8.03 -27.70 -1.02
CA ALA A 22 8.37 -26.81 0.08
C ALA A 22 7.16 -25.91 0.35
N ARG A 23 6.71 -25.85 1.60
CA ARG A 23 5.69 -24.89 2.02
C ARG A 23 6.25 -23.50 1.78
N GLN A 24 5.68 -22.78 0.83
CA GLN A 24 6.05 -21.40 0.56
C GLN A 24 5.03 -20.48 1.22
N PHE A 25 5.42 -19.25 1.50
CA PHE A 25 4.52 -18.26 2.04
C PHE A 25 4.60 -17.00 1.19
N LEU A 26 3.44 -16.39 0.92
CA LEU A 26 3.35 -15.06 0.34
C LEU A 26 3.54 -14.04 1.47
N PRO A 27 4.63 -13.25 1.47
CA PRO A 27 4.85 -12.24 2.50
C PRO A 27 4.03 -10.99 2.18
N VAL A 28 3.00 -10.72 2.98
CA VAL A 28 2.28 -9.45 2.94
C VAL A 28 2.90 -8.53 3.98
N LYS A 29 3.57 -7.47 3.52
CA LYS A 29 4.17 -6.46 4.41
C LYS A 29 3.06 -5.60 5.01
N VAL A 30 3.13 -5.35 6.32
CA VAL A 30 2.18 -4.47 7.03
C VAL A 30 2.34 -3.00 6.60
N ASN A 31 3.56 -2.60 6.22
CA ASN A 31 3.84 -1.34 5.55
C ASN A 31 4.37 -1.63 4.14
N SER A 32 3.46 -1.94 3.21
CA SER A 32 3.78 -2.00 1.77
C SER A 32 3.95 -0.60 1.16
N ALA A 33 3.45 0.43 1.85
CA ALA A 33 3.45 1.81 1.38
C ALA A 33 4.84 2.49 1.45
N GLY A 34 5.70 2.03 2.36
CA GLY A 34 7.05 2.57 2.52
C GLY A 34 7.04 4.04 2.93
N VAL A 35 7.90 4.85 2.29
CA VAL A 35 8.06 6.30 2.55
C VAL A 35 7.35 7.14 1.48
N MET A 36 6.80 6.54 0.42
CA MET A 36 6.24 7.32 -0.68
C MET A 36 5.00 8.17 -0.31
N PRO A 37 4.03 7.67 0.49
CA PRO A 37 2.85 8.46 0.87
C PRO A 37 3.18 9.70 1.69
N ILE A 38 4.17 9.63 2.59
CA ILE A 38 4.53 10.77 3.44
C ILE A 38 5.18 11.88 2.61
N ILE A 39 5.97 11.51 1.59
CA ILE A 39 6.58 12.45 0.64
C ILE A 39 5.49 13.13 -0.20
N PHE A 40 4.51 12.39 -0.71
CA PHE A 40 3.39 12.98 -1.46
C PHE A 40 2.54 13.92 -0.60
N ALA A 41 2.24 13.53 0.64
CA ALA A 41 1.54 14.40 1.57
C ALA A 41 2.34 15.71 1.78
N GLN A 42 3.65 15.62 2.01
CA GLN A 42 4.49 16.80 2.18
C GLN A 42 4.53 17.68 0.92
N ALA A 43 4.65 17.10 -0.28
CA ALA A 43 4.63 17.85 -1.53
C ALA A 43 3.32 18.64 -1.73
N ILE A 44 2.18 18.06 -1.35
CA ILE A 44 0.88 18.74 -1.40
C ILE A 44 0.79 19.86 -0.36
N MET A 45 1.29 19.66 0.86
CA MET A 45 1.37 20.72 1.87
C MET A 45 2.24 21.91 1.43
N PHE A 46 3.16 21.71 0.48
CA PHE A 46 3.98 22.76 -0.10
C PHE A 46 3.28 23.56 -1.21
N LEU A 47 2.19 23.07 -1.80
CA LEU A 47 1.50 23.81 -2.87
C LEU A 47 0.92 25.17 -2.40
N PRO A 48 0.27 25.27 -1.22
CA PRO A 48 -0.23 26.55 -0.71
C PRO A 48 0.88 27.56 -0.40
N THR A 49 2.07 27.10 -0.01
CA THR A 49 3.19 28.01 0.28
C THR A 49 3.72 28.67 -0.99
N LEU A 50 3.58 28.03 -2.17
CA LEU A 50 3.89 28.65 -3.45
C LEU A 50 2.92 29.80 -3.81
N VAL A 51 1.64 29.66 -3.45
CA VAL A 51 0.62 30.71 -3.66
C VAL A 51 0.79 31.87 -2.67
N SER A 52 1.47 31.65 -1.53
CA SER A 52 1.88 32.75 -0.64
C SER A 52 2.72 33.81 -1.34
N PHE A 53 3.51 33.43 -2.36
CA PHE A 53 4.40 34.37 -3.05
C PHE A 53 3.65 35.28 -4.03
N THR A 54 2.37 35.01 -4.33
CA THR A 54 1.59 35.78 -5.31
C THR A 54 0.78 36.94 -4.69
N ASN A 55 0.97 37.25 -3.39
CA ASN A 55 0.37 38.42 -2.71
C ASN A 55 -1.16 38.58 -2.87
N ILE A 56 -1.91 37.48 -2.91
CA ILE A 56 -3.37 37.54 -2.87
C ILE A 56 -3.81 37.71 -1.40
N ASP A 57 -4.37 38.85 -1.04
CA ASP A 57 -4.76 39.20 0.34
C ASP A 57 -5.66 38.15 1.02
N SER A 58 -6.50 37.45 0.23
CA SER A 58 -7.37 36.37 0.73
C SER A 58 -6.64 35.06 1.04
N ALA A 59 -5.42 34.85 0.53
CA ALA A 59 -4.63 33.64 0.76
C ALA A 59 -3.76 33.72 2.02
N GLN A 60 -3.52 34.93 2.55
CA GLN A 60 -2.64 35.20 3.70
C GLN A 60 -3.03 34.40 4.96
N GLY A 61 -4.33 34.22 5.23
CA GLY A 61 -4.82 33.50 6.41
C GLY A 61 -4.56 31.98 6.35
N ILE A 62 -4.80 31.37 5.19
CA ILE A 62 -4.56 29.94 4.97
C ILE A 62 -3.05 29.67 4.94
N VAL A 63 -2.30 30.50 4.25
CA VAL A 63 -0.84 30.41 4.16
C VAL A 63 -0.15 30.45 5.52
N ARG A 64 -0.61 31.29 6.47
CA ARG A 64 -0.03 31.35 7.82
C ARG A 64 -0.19 30.03 8.59
N ILE A 65 -1.32 29.34 8.39
CA ILE A 65 -1.59 28.04 9.02
C ILE A 65 -0.71 26.94 8.39
N PHE A 66 -0.42 27.02 7.10
CA PHE A 66 0.42 26.04 6.39
C PHE A 66 1.93 26.27 6.53
N ASN A 67 2.37 27.50 6.88
CA ASN A 67 3.77 27.81 7.16
C ASN A 67 4.18 27.50 8.60
N ASP A 68 3.23 27.56 9.55
CA ASP A 68 3.49 27.28 10.95
C ASP A 68 3.36 25.77 11.25
N HIS A 69 4.50 25.09 11.21
CA HIS A 69 4.61 23.66 11.48
C HIS A 69 4.31 23.30 12.95
N SER A 70 4.25 24.29 13.86
CA SER A 70 3.90 24.10 15.27
C SER A 70 2.40 24.19 15.54
N ASN A 71 1.61 24.63 14.54
CA ASN A 71 0.19 24.81 14.70
C ASN A 71 -0.55 23.47 14.75
N PHE A 72 -1.44 23.32 15.73
CA PHE A 72 -2.27 22.12 15.89
C PHE A 72 -3.09 21.79 14.62
N TRP A 73 -3.59 22.82 13.92
CA TRP A 73 -4.34 22.64 12.69
C TRP A 73 -3.49 22.08 11.55
N TYR A 74 -2.24 22.54 11.42
CA TYR A 74 -1.29 21.99 10.46
C TYR A 74 -1.05 20.50 10.73
N MET A 75 -0.78 20.16 12.00
CA MET A 75 -0.49 18.80 12.41
C MET A 75 -1.70 17.86 12.21
N LEU A 76 -2.92 18.34 12.43
CA LEU A 76 -4.15 17.58 12.21
C LEU A 76 -4.36 17.31 10.71
N VAL A 77 -4.30 18.35 9.87
CA VAL A 77 -4.45 18.21 8.40
C VAL A 77 -3.35 17.32 7.82
N TYR A 78 -2.10 17.52 8.24
CA TYR A 78 -0.97 16.69 7.84
C TYR A 78 -1.17 15.23 8.23
N SER A 79 -1.59 14.95 9.47
CA SER A 79 -1.83 13.57 9.95
C SER A 79 -2.94 12.88 9.16
N VAL A 80 -4.06 13.58 8.92
CA VAL A 80 -5.19 13.05 8.11
C VAL A 80 -4.72 12.77 6.68
N MET A 81 -3.96 13.68 6.10
CA MET A 81 -3.47 13.53 4.74
C MET A 81 -2.49 12.35 4.61
N VAL A 82 -1.54 12.20 5.55
CA VAL A 82 -0.62 11.05 5.57
C VAL A 82 -1.39 9.74 5.70
N ILE A 83 -2.38 9.65 6.59
CA ILE A 83 -3.19 8.42 6.75
C ILE A 83 -3.99 8.13 5.46
N GLY A 84 -4.63 9.15 4.89
CA GLY A 84 -5.41 9.02 3.66
C GLY A 84 -4.57 8.56 2.47
N PHE A 85 -3.42 9.19 2.23
CA PHE A 85 -2.51 8.80 1.15
C PHE A 85 -1.86 7.43 1.41
N THR A 86 -1.55 7.09 2.67
CA THR A 86 -1.00 5.77 2.99
C THR A 86 -2.00 4.68 2.67
N PHE A 87 -3.29 4.88 3.00
CA PHE A 87 -4.34 3.93 2.66
C PHE A 87 -4.56 3.82 1.14
N LEU A 88 -4.68 4.96 0.46
CA LEU A 88 -4.90 4.99 -0.98
C LEU A 88 -3.73 4.38 -1.77
N TYR A 89 -2.50 4.70 -1.38
CA TYR A 89 -1.30 4.14 -2.01
C TYR A 89 -1.16 2.64 -1.75
N THR A 90 -1.47 2.18 -0.53
CA THR A 90 -1.49 0.75 -0.20
C THR A 90 -2.49 0.00 -1.08
N ALA A 91 -3.70 0.55 -1.26
CA ALA A 91 -4.74 -0.04 -2.09
C ALA A 91 -4.37 -0.07 -3.60
N LEU A 92 -3.63 0.93 -4.09
CA LEU A 92 -3.18 0.96 -5.49
C LEU A 92 -2.09 -0.08 -5.79
N ILE A 93 -1.16 -0.30 -4.87
CA ILE A 93 -0.08 -1.29 -5.07
C ILE A 93 -0.57 -2.71 -4.81
N PHE A 94 -1.39 -2.89 -3.78
CA PHE A 94 -1.89 -4.20 -3.43
C PHE A 94 -3.08 -4.55 -4.33
N ASN A 95 -2.79 -5.13 -5.49
CA ASN A 95 -3.82 -5.65 -6.38
C ASN A 95 -4.06 -7.15 -6.09
N PRO A 96 -5.06 -7.52 -5.28
CA PRO A 96 -5.30 -8.92 -4.91
C PRO A 96 -5.68 -9.78 -6.12
N LYS A 97 -6.35 -9.19 -7.12
CA LYS A 97 -6.75 -9.88 -8.34
C LYS A 97 -5.53 -10.34 -9.14
N GLN A 98 -4.54 -9.47 -9.34
CA GLN A 98 -3.30 -9.86 -10.03
C GLN A 98 -2.53 -10.93 -9.26
N ILE A 99 -2.40 -10.78 -7.93
CA ILE A 99 -1.74 -11.78 -7.07
C ILE A 99 -2.43 -13.14 -7.18
N SER A 100 -3.77 -13.17 -7.21
CA SER A 100 -4.55 -14.40 -7.36
C SER A 100 -4.38 -15.06 -8.73
N GLU A 101 -4.29 -14.26 -9.81
CA GLU A 101 -4.06 -14.75 -11.16
C GLU A 101 -2.65 -15.31 -11.32
N ASP A 102 -1.64 -14.64 -10.75
CA ASP A 102 -0.26 -15.12 -10.72
C ASP A 102 -0.12 -16.40 -9.89
N LEU A 103 -0.86 -16.52 -8.78
CA LEU A 103 -0.93 -17.76 -8.01
C LEU A 103 -1.47 -18.90 -8.88
N LYS A 104 -2.59 -18.66 -9.56
CA LYS A 104 -3.24 -19.63 -10.46
C LYS A 104 -2.33 -20.02 -11.62
N ARG A 105 -1.65 -19.06 -12.26
CA ARG A 105 -0.70 -19.29 -13.37
C ARG A 105 0.48 -20.15 -12.95
N ASN A 106 0.98 -19.95 -11.73
CA ASN A 106 2.10 -20.73 -11.18
C ASN A 106 1.66 -22.07 -10.56
N ASN A 107 0.42 -22.52 -10.78
CA ASN A 107 -0.18 -23.70 -10.13
C ASN A 107 -0.08 -23.64 -8.58
N GLY A 108 -0.04 -22.44 -8.02
CA GLY A 108 -0.09 -22.18 -6.59
C GLY A 108 -1.52 -22.00 -6.09
N PHE A 109 -1.80 -22.48 -4.89
CA PHE A 109 -3.09 -22.29 -4.22
C PHE A 109 -2.92 -22.08 -2.72
N ILE A 110 -3.83 -21.30 -2.13
CA ILE A 110 -3.92 -21.15 -0.68
C ILE A 110 -4.71 -22.36 -0.13
N PRO A 111 -4.19 -23.11 0.86
CA PRO A 111 -4.90 -24.23 1.44
C PRO A 111 -6.27 -23.80 2.00
N GLY A 112 -7.34 -24.45 1.56
CA GLY A 112 -8.71 -24.14 2.00
C GLY A 112 -9.48 -23.13 1.15
N VAL A 113 -8.85 -22.53 0.12
CA VAL A 113 -9.49 -21.57 -0.79
C VAL A 113 -9.33 -22.02 -2.24
N LYS A 114 -10.42 -22.00 -3.01
CA LYS A 114 -10.36 -22.37 -4.45
C LYS A 114 -9.53 -21.32 -5.21
N PRO A 115 -8.65 -21.72 -6.15
CA PRO A 115 -7.88 -20.76 -6.95
C PRO A 115 -8.78 -19.92 -7.87
N GLY A 116 -8.58 -18.60 -7.90
CA GLY A 116 -9.33 -17.66 -8.75
C GLY A 116 -9.95 -16.52 -7.95
N GLN A 117 -11.16 -16.07 -8.33
CA GLN A 117 -11.94 -15.04 -7.61
C GLN A 117 -11.98 -15.23 -6.08
N PRO A 118 -12.25 -16.44 -5.53
CA PRO A 118 -12.30 -16.62 -4.08
C PRO A 118 -10.93 -16.48 -3.38
N THR A 119 -9.82 -16.39 -4.12
CA THR A 119 -8.48 -16.07 -3.58
C THR A 119 -8.21 -14.55 -3.56
N ALA A 120 -8.94 -13.77 -4.36
CA ALA A 120 -8.80 -12.32 -4.45
C ALA A 120 -9.72 -11.56 -3.47
N ASP A 121 -10.85 -12.16 -3.10
CA ASP A 121 -11.78 -11.68 -2.08
C ASP A 121 -11.29 -12.00 -0.65
#